data_AF-Q3A3Q4-F1
#
_entry.id   AF-Q3A3Q4-F1
#
_cell.length_a   1.000
_cell.length_b   1.000
_cell.length_c   1.000
_cell.angle_alpha   90.00
_cell.angle_beta   90.00
_cell.angle_gamma   90.00
#
_symmetry.space_group_name_H-M   'P 1'
#
loop_
_entity.id
_entity.type
_entity.pdbx_description
1 polymer ?
#
loop_
_entity_poly.entity_id
_entity_poly.type
_entity_poly.pdbx_seq_one_letter_code
_entity_poly.pdbx_strand_id
1 'polypeptide(L)' 'MMISVRYKDGTYDRIKNIYLDYLIATNKVDVFWRSSGPVVVGRDPVRGQQNTSFYRGVERRGH' A
#
# COMPACT_ATOMS: atom_id res chain seq x y z
N MET A 1 7.00 -4.90 11.12
CA MET A 1 6.12 -3.82 11.63
C MET A 1 4.67 -4.30 11.60
N MET A 2 3.87 -3.94 12.62
CA MET A 2 2.41 -4.13 12.59
C MET A 2 1.75 -2.96 11.87
N ILE A 3 0.76 -3.27 11.03
CA ILE A 3 0.01 -2.29 10.25
C ILE A 3 -1.45 -2.43 10.63
N SER A 4 -2.06 -1.32 11.04
CA SER A 4 -3.51 -1.28 11.21
C SER A 4 -4.15 -1.25 9.84
N VAL A 5 -5.18 -2.05 9.63
CA VAL A 5 -5.98 -2.11 8.42
C VAL A 5 -7.46 -1.99 8.76
N ARG A 6 -8.23 -1.50 7.81
CA ARG A 6 -9.68 -1.57 7.76
C ARG A 6 -10.04 -2.56 6.66
N TYR A 7 -10.83 -3.55 7.02
CA TYR A 7 -11.43 -4.46 6.07
C TYR A 7 -12.67 -3.82 5.44
N LYS A 8 -13.03 -4.31 4.26
CA LYS A 8 -14.24 -3.85 3.57
C LYS A 8 -15.53 -4.05 4.36
N ASP A 9 -15.56 -4.99 5.31
CA ASP A 9 -16.72 -5.19 6.18
C ASP A 9 -16.81 -4.13 7.30
N GLY A 10 -15.80 -3.27 7.43
CA GLY A 10 -15.73 -2.21 8.44
C GLY A 10 -14.94 -2.60 9.69
N THR A 11 -14.50 -3.86 9.81
CA THR A 11 -13.64 -4.31 10.92
C THR A 11 -12.23 -3.72 10.80
N TYR A 12 -11.64 -3.43 11.96
CA TYR A 12 -10.26 -2.98 12.07
C TYR A 12 -9.40 -4.05 12.73
N ASP A 13 -8.22 -4.30 12.19
CA ASP A 13 -7.28 -5.27 12.74
C ASP A 13 -5.83 -4.80 12.55
N ARG A 14 -4.92 -5.37 13.34
CA ARG A 14 -3.48 -5.14 13.26
C ARG A 14 -2.79 -6.38 12.73
N ILE A 15 -2.43 -6.34 11.46
CA ILE A 15 -1.73 -7.44 10.80
C ILE A 15 -0.22 -7.19 10.74
N LYS A 16 0.54 -8.27 10.56
CA LYS A 16 1.96 -8.15 10.18
C LYS A 16 2.05 -7.59 8.76
N ASN A 17 3.04 -6.72 8.51
CA ASN A 17 3.28 -6.12 7.20
C ASN A 17 3.36 -7.14 6.03
N ILE A 18 3.82 -8.36 6.29
CA ILE A 18 3.91 -9.44 5.29
C ILE A 18 2.54 -9.83 4.72
N TYR A 19 1.46 -9.68 5.48
CA TYR A 19 0.10 -10.01 5.02
C TYR A 19 -0.57 -8.85 4.29
N LEU A 20 -0.03 -7.63 4.39
CA LEU A 20 -0.64 -6.46 3.78
C LEU A 20 -0.72 -6.60 2.27
N ASP A 21 0.37 -7.02 1.64
CA ASP A 21 0.43 -7.24 0.18
C ASP A 21 -0.62 -8.25 -0.28
N TYR A 22 -0.72 -9.38 0.42
CA TYR A 22 -1.74 -10.39 0.17
C TYR A 22 -3.17 -9.85 0.36
N LEU A 23 -3.45 -9.08 1.41
CA LEU A 23 -4.78 -8.50 1.64
C LEU A 23 -5.17 -7.44 0.60
N ILE A 24 -4.20 -6.69 0.11
CA ILE A 24 -4.39 -5.72 -0.98
C ILE A 24 -4.65 -6.47 -2.28
N ALA A 25 -3.83 -7.48 -2.61
CA ALA A 25 -3.97 -8.29 -3.82
C ALA A 25 -5.31 -9.05 -3.86
N THR A 26 -5.76 -9.55 -2.70
CA THR A 26 -7.08 -10.21 -2.55
C THR A 26 -8.23 -9.23 -2.33
N ASN A 27 -7.96 -7.92 -2.38
CA ASN A 27 -8.96 -6.85 -2.29
C ASN A 27 -9.82 -6.91 -1.00
N LYS A 28 -9.25 -7.42 0.10
CA LYS A 28 -9.94 -7.60 1.38
C LYS A 28 -9.92 -6.34 2.27
N VAL A 29 -8.94 -5.47 2.08
CA VAL A 29 -8.76 -4.23 2.84
C VAL A 29 -9.03 -3.01 1.97
N ASP A 30 -9.69 -2.00 2.53
CA ASP A 30 -9.97 -0.72 1.87
C ASP A 30 -9.05 0.39 2.37
N VAL A 31 -8.62 0.36 3.63
CA VAL A 31 -7.70 1.36 4.20
C VAL A 31 -6.61 0.68 5.04
N PHE A 32 -5.39 1.20 4.98
CA PHE A 32 -4.34 0.82 5.91
C PHE A 32 -3.53 2.02 6.39
N TRP A 33 -3.03 1.96 7.62
CA TRP A 33 -2.30 3.06 8.24
C TRP A 33 -0.80 2.81 8.22
N ARG A 34 -0.06 3.73 7.62
CA ARG A 34 1.40 3.80 7.69
C ARG A 34 1.83 4.95 8.60
N SER A 35 3.11 5.02 8.92
CA SER A 35 3.68 6.16 9.66
C SER A 35 3.42 7.50 8.98
N SER A 36 3.23 7.51 7.65
CA SER A 36 2.89 8.69 6.86
C SER A 36 1.40 9.06 6.86
N GLY A 37 0.51 8.20 7.41
CA GLY A 37 -0.93 8.41 7.43
C GLY A 37 -1.75 7.24 6.85
N PRO A 38 -3.08 7.41 6.76
CA PRO A 38 -3.98 6.44 6.14
C PRO A 38 -3.78 6.38 4.62
N VAL A 39 -3.92 5.19 4.05
CA VAL A 39 -3.81 4.93 2.61
C VAL A 39 -5.03 4.14 2.19
N VAL A 40 -5.80 4.69 1.23
CA VAL A 40 -7.01 4.07 0.71
C VAL A 40 -6.66 3.22 -0.51
N VAL A 41 -6.85 1.91 -0.41
CA VAL A 41 -6.60 0.96 -1.49
C VAL A 41 -7.54 1.24 -2.67
N GLY A 42 -6.97 1.48 -3.85
CA GLY A 42 -7.71 1.82 -5.07
C GLY A 42 -7.87 3.33 -5.34
N ARG A 43 -7.58 4.19 -4.36
CA ARG A 43 -7.51 5.65 -4.54
C ARG A 43 -6.08 6.17 -4.43
N ASP A 44 -5.37 5.73 -3.40
CA ASP A 44 -3.98 6.11 -3.17
C ASP A 44 -3.01 5.16 -3.85
N PRO A 45 -1.83 5.65 -4.29
CA PRO A 45 -0.81 4.80 -4.89
C PRO A 45 -0.29 3.78 -3.88
N VAL A 46 -0.75 2.54 -4.04
CA VAL A 46 -0.16 1.38 -3.36
C VAL A 46 1.11 1.01 -4.11
N ARG A 47 2.25 0.98 -3.40
CA ARG A 47 3.56 0.62 -3.96
C ARG A 47 3.42 -0.68 -4.77
N GLY A 48 3.83 -0.65 -6.04
CA GLY A 48 3.72 -1.79 -6.96
C GLY A 48 2.76 -1.52 -8.12
N GLN A 49 1.77 -0.63 -7.96
CA GLN A 49 1.14 0.01 -9.10
C GLN A 49 2.16 1.02 -9.62
N GLN A 50 3.04 0.53 -10.48
CA GLN A 50 3.77 1.36 -11.41
C GLN A 50 2.74 2.28 -12.03
N ASN A 51 2.74 3.52 -11.55
CA ASN A 51 2.55 4.61 -12.46
C ASN A 51 3.58 4.33 -13.56
N THR A 52 3.12 3.76 -14.66
CA THR A 52 3.69 3.94 -16.00
C THR A 52 3.67 5.42 -16.40
N SER A 53 3.76 6.33 -15.42
CA SER A 53 4.22 7.68 -15.59
C SER A 53 5.73 7.57 -15.77
N PHE A 54 6.09 7.31 -17.03
CA PHE A 54 7.38 7.59 -17.66
C PHE A 54 8.34 8.32 -16.72
N TYR A 55 9.16 7.58 -15.97
CA TYR A 55 10.31 8.16 -15.32
C TYR A 55 11.31 8.56 -16.41
N ARG A 56 11.18 9.79 -16.92
CA ARG A 56 12.15 10.48 -17.79
C ARG A 56 13.28 11.14 -16.97
N GLY A 57 13.60 10.60 -15.80
CA GLY A 57 14.73 11.06 -15.00
C GLY A 57 15.98 10.28 -15.36
N VAL A 58 17.11 10.97 -15.57
CA VAL A 58 18.43 10.34 -15.66
C VAL A 58 18.64 9.44 -14.44
N GLU A 59 19.05 8.20 -14.69
CA GLU A 59 19.38 7.21 -13.66
C GLU A 59 20.35 7.81 -12.63
N ARG A 60 19.92 7.84 -11.35
CA ARG A 60 20.71 8.45 -10.25
C ARG A 60 21.70 7.50 -9.59
N ARG A 61 22.10 6.43 -10.26
CA ARG A 61 23.25 5.62 -9.85
C ARG A 61 24.35 5.80 -10.88
N GLY A 62 24.93 6.99 -10.85
CA GLY A 62 26.27 7.21 -11.39
C GLY A 62 27.27 6.45 -10.52
N HIS A 63 28.13 5.71 -11.21
CA HIS A 63 29.30 4.99 -10.72
C HIS A 63 30.39 5.97 -10.23
#